data_AF-A0A376JGK4-F1
#
_entry.id   AF-A0A376JGK4-F1
#
_cell.length_a   1.000
_cell.length_b   1.000
_cell.length_c   1.000
_cell.angle_alpha   90.00
_cell.angle_beta   90.00
_cell.angle_gamma   90.00
#
_symmetry.space_group_name_H-M   'P 1'
#
loop_
_entity.id
_entity.type
_entity.pdbx_description
1 polymer ?
#
loop_
_entity_poly.entity_id
_entity_poly.type
_entity_poly.pdbx_seq_one_letter_code
_entity_poly.pdbx_strand_id
1 'polypeptide(L)' 'MPRGIPVGTLAIGKAGAANAALLAAQILATHDKELHQRLNDWRKAQTDEVLENPDPRGAA' A
#
# COMPACT_ATOMS: atom_id res chain seq x y z
N MET A 1 5.82 -14.54 -17.71
CA MET A 1 6.74 -13.57 -18.31
C MET A 1 8.02 -14.27 -18.77
N PRO A 2 8.35 -14.28 -20.07
CA PRO A 2 9.62 -14.77 -20.57
C PRO A 2 10.81 -13.92 -20.08
N ARG A 3 12.03 -14.48 -20.14
CA ARG A 3 13.26 -13.75 -19.82
C ARG A 3 13.35 -12.46 -20.64
N GLY A 4 13.60 -11.33 -19.97
CA GLY A 4 13.80 -10.01 -20.59
C GLY A 4 12.58 -9.08 -20.57
N ILE A 5 11.38 -9.58 -20.25
CA ILE A 5 10.17 -8.75 -20.15
C ILE A 5 9.62 -8.90 -18.72
N PRO A 6 9.80 -7.91 -17.83
CA PRO A 6 9.36 -8.02 -16.44
C PRO A 6 7.88 -7.64 -16.27
N VAL A 7 7.19 -8.28 -15.31
CA VAL A 7 5.91 -7.82 -14.76
C VAL A 7 6.00 -7.89 -13.24
N GLY A 8 5.74 -6.78 -12.56
CA GLY A 8 5.54 -6.77 -11.12
C GLY A 8 4.16 -7.36 -10.80
N THR A 9 4.10 -8.64 -10.44
CA THR A 9 2.85 -9.32 -10.13
C THR A 9 2.45 -9.10 -8.67
N LEU A 10 1.16 -8.87 -8.44
CA LEU A 10 0.55 -8.72 -7.12
C LEU A 10 -0.40 -9.91 -6.85
N ALA A 11 -0.97 -9.96 -5.64
CA ALA A 11 -1.91 -11.02 -5.25
C ALA A 11 -3.14 -11.11 -6.19
N ILE A 12 -3.89 -12.21 -6.13
CA ILE A 12 -5.13 -12.37 -6.89
C ILE A 12 -6.26 -11.56 -6.22
N GLY A 13 -7.15 -10.97 -7.04
CA GLY A 13 -8.37 -10.33 -6.56
C GLY A 13 -8.18 -8.94 -5.94
N LYS A 14 -9.09 -8.57 -5.02
CA LYS A 14 -9.18 -7.19 -4.49
C LYS A 14 -7.89 -6.71 -3.80
N ALA A 15 -7.26 -7.58 -3.01
CA ALA A 15 -6.00 -7.25 -2.33
C ALA A 15 -4.89 -6.93 -3.35
N GLY A 16 -4.82 -7.70 -4.44
CA GLY A 16 -3.92 -7.45 -5.55
C GLY A 16 -4.15 -6.12 -6.23
N ALA A 17 -5.41 -5.80 -6.51
CA ALA A 17 -5.79 -4.54 -7.16
C ALA A 17 -5.37 -3.33 -6.32
N ALA A 18 -5.65 -3.35 -5.01
CA ALA A 18 -5.23 -2.30 -4.09
C ALA A 18 -3.69 -2.18 -4.03
N ASN A 19 -2.98 -3.31 -3.90
CA ASN A 19 -1.52 -3.30 -3.83
C ASN A 19 -0.87 -2.88 -5.16
N ALA A 20 -1.47 -3.17 -6.31
CA ALA A 20 -0.98 -2.71 -7.60
C ALA A 20 -1.10 -1.18 -7.73
N ALA A 21 -2.20 -0.59 -7.26
CA ALA A 21 -2.37 0.85 -7.20
C ALA A 21 -1.35 1.50 -6.24
N LEU A 22 -1.15 0.92 -5.06
CA LEU A 22 -0.14 1.41 -4.10
C LEU A 22 1.29 1.29 -4.65
N LEU A 23 1.63 0.23 -5.39
CA LEU A 23 2.93 0.09 -6.03
C LEU A 23 3.12 1.14 -7.13
N ALA A 24 2.10 1.35 -7.98
CA ALA A 24 2.13 2.39 -9.00
C ALA A 24 2.31 3.79 -8.38
N ALA A 25 1.57 4.09 -7.31
CA ALA A 25 1.69 5.35 -6.59
C ALA A 25 3.11 5.55 -6.03
N GLN A 26 3.74 4.50 -5.49
CA GLN A 26 5.13 4.55 -5.02
C GLN A 26 6.12 4.85 -6.15
N ILE A 27 5.93 4.27 -7.33
CA ILE A 27 6.76 4.57 -8.51
C ILE A 27 6.62 6.04 -8.87
N LEU A 28 5.41 6.58 -8.94
CA LEU A 28 5.16 7.99 -9.26
C LEU A 28 5.74 8.94 -8.20
N ALA A 29 5.61 8.59 -6.92
CA ALA A 29 6.09 9.37 -5.78
C ALA A 29 7.62 9.58 -5.75
N THR A 30 8.38 8.82 -6.55
CA THR A 30 9.82 9.08 -6.71
C THR A 30 10.11 10.44 -7.36
N HIS A 31 9.14 11.01 -8.08
CA HIS A 31 9.24 12.31 -8.75
C HIS A 31 8.16 13.31 -8.31
N ASP A 32 7.26 12.92 -7.40
CA ASP A 32 6.19 13.74 -6.87
C ASP A 32 6.25 13.76 -5.33
N LYS A 33 6.77 14.86 -4.78
CA LYS A 33 6.96 15.05 -3.34
C LYS A 33 5.64 15.12 -2.57
N GLU A 34 4.59 15.68 -3.17
CA GLU A 34 3.29 15.78 -2.52
C GLU A 34 2.62 14.40 -2.46
N LEU A 35 2.69 13.63 -3.54
CA LEU A 35 2.23 12.24 -3.54
C LEU A 35 3.02 11.38 -2.56
N HIS A 36 4.33 11.58 -2.47
CA HIS A 36 5.17 10.90 -1.48
C HIS A 36 4.67 11.15 -0.05
N GLN A 37 4.36 12.40 0.29
CA GLN A 37 3.83 12.73 1.60
C GLN A 37 2.47 12.06 1.85
N ARG A 38 1.54 12.14 0.88
CA ARG A 38 0.23 11.47 0.99
C ARG A 38 0.36 9.95 1.20
N LEU A 39 1.31 9.30 0.55
CA LEU A 39 1.56 7.86 0.74
C LEU A 39 2.11 7.54 2.13
N ASN A 40 2.99 8.38 2.67
CA ASN A 40 3.50 8.21 4.03
C ASN A 40 2.39 8.40 5.06
N ASP A 41 1.57 9.43 4.90
CA ASP A 41 0.43 9.70 5.77
C ASP A 41 -0.57 8.53 5.74
N TRP A 42 -0.86 8.01 4.55
CA TRP A 42 -1.74 6.84 4.38
C TRP A 42 -1.19 5.59 5.11
N ARG A 43 0.12 5.31 5.00
CA ARG A 43 0.75 4.19 5.72
C ARG A 43 0.75 4.40 7.23
N LYS A 44 0.97 5.63 7.68
CA LYS A 44 0.93 5.98 9.09
C LYS A 44 -0.48 5.75 9.64
N ALA A 45 -1.50 6.25 8.97
CA ALA A 45 -2.90 6.05 9.36
C ALA A 45 -3.28 4.56 9.47
N GLN A 46 -2.89 3.74 8.49
CA GLN A 46 -3.12 2.28 8.57
C GLN A 46 -2.38 1.63 9.75
N THR A 47 -1.18 2.13 10.08
CA THR A 47 -0.41 1.63 11.22
C THR A 47 -1.08 2.02 12.55
N ASP A 48 -1.44 3.30 12.67
CA ASP A 48 -2.12 3.84 13.85
C ASP A 48 -3.45 3.12 14.09
N GLU A 49 -4.25 2.87 13.04
CA GLU A 49 -5.53 2.15 13.14
C GLU A 49 -5.40 0.80 13.84
N VAL A 50 -4.36 0.03 13.53
CA VAL A 50 -4.11 -1.27 14.18
C VAL A 50 -3.60 -1.09 15.62
N LEU A 51 -2.71 -0.12 15.85
CA LEU A 51 -2.16 0.14 17.18
C LEU A 51 -3.19 0.69 18.18
N GLU A 52 -4.15 1.46 17.69
CA GLU A 52 -5.27 2.00 18.48
C GLU A 52 -6.30 0.92 18.84
N ASN A 53 -6.31 -0.20 18.13
CA ASN A 53 -7.24 -1.31 18.33
C ASN A 53 -6.49 -2.65 18.61
N PRO A 54 -5.72 -2.75 19.71
CA PRO A 54 -4.85 -3.89 19.95
C PRO A 54 -5.58 -5.16 20.42
N ASP A 55 -6.80 -5.02 20.98
CA ASP A 55 -7.61 -6.16 21.40
C ASP A 55 -8.57 -6.57 20.28
N PRO A 56 -8.41 -7.75 19.66
CA PRO A 56 -9.27 -8.21 18.59
C PRO A 56 -10.71 -8.52 19.04
N ARG A 57 -10.99 -8.52 20.35
CA ARG A 57 -12.35 -8.68 20.90
C ARG A 57 -13.15 -7.38 20.87
N GLY A 58 -12.52 -6.24 20.59
CA GLY A 58 -13.13 -4.91 20.63
C GLY A 58 -13.10 -4.28 22.03
N ALA A 59 -13.38 -2.97 22.11
CA ALA A 59 -13.63 -2.32 23.38
C ALA A 59 -14.89 -2.93 24.01
N ALA A 60 -14.76 -3.50 25.20
CA ALA A 60 -15.88 -4.01 25.98
C ALA A 60 -16.90 -2.92 26.32
#